data_AF-A0A0Q9PL76-F1
#
_entry.id   AF-A0A0Q9PL76-F1
#
_cell.length_a   1.000
_cell.length_b   1.000
_cell.length_c   1.000
_cell.angle_alpha   90.00
_cell.angle_beta   90.00
_cell.angle_gamma   90.00
#
_symmetry.space_group_name_H-M   'P 1'
#
loop_
_entity.id
_entity.type
_entity.pdbx_description
1 polymer ?
#
loop_
_entity_poly.entity_id
_entity_poly.type
_entity_poly.pdbx_seq_one_letter_code
_entity_poly.pdbx_strand_id
1 'polypeptide(L)'
;MNKLLLVAGGSTLVYACLALMMGVLPGIELSKTPAGQGVQPLTALQAEGRDVYVANGCSYCHTQQVRPLGQDKVFGRPSMAGDFKYQTPELLGSERTGPDLTNIGVRQPSAVWQYIHLYNPRAVVPESIMPSFNWLFDVVARAPVGVAPVPLPKAYAPAQGVVVPTRKAEALIAYLASLKQPALSEADMAMGGQAMAGVAGPVTTGSASSAPATAAATPAAGYDAARGAALFTAHCAACHQADGEGLPGAFPPLKGNAAVNDDDAGKHIDVVLHGLSNTKVGGVVYSSAMPPFADTLGDAEIADIIDYERSSWGNHGKPVTPGQVVTARAAAK
;
A
#
# COMPACT_ATOMS: atom_id res chain seq x y z
N MET A 1 20.13 61.10 3.90
CA MET A 1 20.81 59.79 3.81
C MET A 1 20.37 58.80 4.90
N ASN A 2 20.17 59.22 6.17
CA ASN A 2 19.88 58.30 7.27
C ASN A 2 18.53 57.55 7.21
N LYS A 3 17.46 58.17 6.68
CA LYS A 3 16.14 57.51 6.64
C LYS A 3 16.10 56.29 5.71
N LEU A 4 16.77 56.36 4.56
CA LEU A 4 16.81 55.24 3.61
C LEU A 4 17.64 54.07 4.15
N LEU A 5 18.79 54.35 4.78
CA LEU A 5 19.61 53.36 5.48
C LEU A 5 18.86 52.69 6.64
N LEU A 6 18.07 53.46 7.39
CA LEU A 6 17.31 52.95 8.53
C LEU A 6 16.13 52.09 8.09
N VAL A 7 15.43 52.49 7.02
CA VAL A 7 14.34 51.69 6.43
C VAL A 7 14.88 50.43 5.78
N ALA A 8 15.90 50.52 4.91
CA ALA A 8 16.45 49.37 4.21
C ALA A 8 17.21 48.41 5.16
N GLY A 9 18.00 48.95 6.09
CA GLY A 9 18.70 48.15 7.09
C GLY A 9 17.74 47.51 8.09
N GLY A 10 16.75 48.27 8.57
CA GLY A 10 15.71 47.76 9.47
C GLY A 10 14.85 46.66 8.83
N SER A 11 14.40 46.86 7.59
CA SER A 11 13.61 45.85 6.87
C SER A 11 14.42 44.59 6.55
N THR A 12 15.69 44.74 6.17
CA THR A 12 16.59 43.60 5.94
C THR A 12 16.82 42.80 7.22
N LEU A 13 17.04 43.48 8.36
CA LEU A 13 17.21 42.83 9.66
C LEU A 13 15.95 42.06 10.07
N VAL A 14 14.77 42.67 9.93
CA VAL A 14 13.49 42.02 10.23
C VAL A 14 13.30 40.79 9.34
N TYR A 15 13.55 40.90 8.04
CA TYR A 15 13.46 39.76 7.12
C TYR A 15 14.45 38.65 7.47
N ALA A 16 15.71 38.98 7.78
CA ALA A 16 16.72 38.01 8.19
C ALA A 16 16.32 37.29 9.49
N CYS A 17 15.81 38.03 10.49
CA CYS A 17 15.31 37.46 11.73
C CYS A 17 14.12 36.52 11.49
N LEU A 18 13.16 36.91 10.65
CA LEU A 18 12.02 36.07 10.30
C LEU A 18 12.46 34.81 9.53
N ALA A 19 13.38 34.93 8.57
CA ALA A 19 13.92 33.80 7.83
C ALA A 19 14.67 32.82 8.73
N LEU A 20 15.46 33.34 9.69
CA LEU A 20 16.14 32.54 10.70
C LEU A 20 15.13 31.83 11.62
N MET A 21 14.17 32.55 12.18
CA MET A 21 13.19 32.00 13.12
C MET A 21 12.20 31.03 12.50
N MET A 22 11.72 31.29 11.28
CA MET A 22 10.67 30.48 10.64
C MET A 22 11.21 29.39 9.71
N GLY A 23 12.41 29.58 9.15
CA GLY A 23 13.00 28.64 8.19
C GLY A 23 14.20 27.89 8.74
N VAL A 24 15.26 28.64 9.08
CA VAL A 24 16.58 28.05 9.39
C VAL A 24 16.57 27.30 10.71
N LEU A 25 16.10 27.91 11.81
CA LEU A 25 16.11 27.28 13.13
C LEU A 25 15.18 26.05 13.18
N PRO A 26 13.93 26.10 12.68
CA PRO A 26 13.10 24.90 12.61
C PRO A 26 13.71 23.82 11.70
N GLY A 27 14.35 24.20 10.59
CA GLY A 27 15.04 23.25 9.72
C GLY A 27 16.23 22.57 10.40
N ILE A 28 17.02 23.31 11.19
CA ILE A 28 18.10 22.75 12.00
C ILE A 28 17.55 21.78 13.04
N GLU A 29 16.48 22.14 13.75
CA GLU A 29 15.85 21.25 14.73
C GLU A 29 15.29 19.98 14.06
N LEU A 30 14.61 20.12 12.92
CA LEU A 30 14.06 18.98 12.18
C LEU A 30 15.18 18.05 11.68
N SER A 31 16.32 18.60 11.24
CA SER A 31 17.47 17.80 10.78
C SER A 31 18.04 16.87 11.86
N LYS A 32 17.86 17.25 13.15
CA LYS A 32 18.28 16.46 14.32
C LYS A 32 17.30 15.35 14.68
N THR A 33 16.10 15.32 14.09
CA THR A 33 15.11 14.27 14.35
C THR A 33 15.75 12.90 14.12
N PRO A 34 15.69 11.96 15.08
CA PRO A 34 16.22 10.62 14.88
C PRO A 34 15.33 9.83 13.90
N ALA A 35 15.88 8.75 13.34
CA ALA A 35 15.05 7.82 12.56
C ALA A 35 13.97 7.23 13.47
N GLY A 36 12.74 7.15 12.95
CA GLY A 36 11.65 6.42 13.62
C GLY A 36 11.96 4.93 13.73
N GLN A 37 11.24 4.23 14.61
CA GLN A 37 11.39 2.78 14.78
C GLN A 37 11.21 2.08 13.42
N GLY A 38 12.17 1.24 13.01
CA GLY A 38 12.10 0.47 11.77
C GLY A 38 12.40 1.27 10.48
N VAL A 39 12.67 2.57 10.57
CA VAL A 39 13.04 3.40 9.41
C VAL A 39 14.51 3.13 9.05
N GLN A 40 14.74 2.68 7.82
CA GLN A 40 16.06 2.32 7.30
C GLN A 40 16.44 3.19 6.09
N PRO A 41 17.75 3.40 5.84
CA PRO A 41 18.21 4.05 4.61
C PRO A 41 17.80 3.27 3.36
N LEU A 42 17.53 3.99 2.26
CA LEU A 42 17.26 3.37 0.97
C LEU A 42 18.52 2.69 0.41
N THR A 43 18.33 1.52 -0.20
CA THR A 43 19.34 0.91 -1.07
C THR A 43 19.55 1.76 -2.33
N ALA A 44 20.64 1.54 -3.06
CA ALA A 44 20.93 2.28 -4.30
C ALA A 44 19.79 2.18 -5.34
N LEU A 45 19.19 0.99 -5.49
CA LEU A 45 18.06 0.78 -6.41
C LEU A 45 16.79 1.52 -5.95
N GLN A 46 16.53 1.55 -4.65
CA GLN A 46 15.38 2.28 -4.09
C GLN A 46 15.59 3.80 -4.18
N ALA A 47 16.82 4.29 -4.02
CA ALA A 47 17.14 5.70 -4.21
C ALA A 47 16.93 6.12 -5.69
N GLU A 48 17.41 5.31 -6.64
CA GLU A 48 17.13 5.50 -8.07
C GLU A 48 15.61 5.50 -8.34
N GLY A 49 14.87 4.58 -7.72
CA GLY A 49 13.41 4.52 -7.84
C GLY A 49 12.69 5.74 -7.29
N ARG A 50 13.19 6.30 -6.18
CA ARG A 50 12.69 7.56 -5.62
C ARG A 50 12.94 8.72 -6.58
N ASP A 51 14.10 8.76 -7.24
CA ASP A 51 14.37 9.80 -8.24
C ASP A 51 13.42 9.67 -9.45
N VAL A 52 13.11 8.44 -9.87
CA VAL A 52 12.07 8.20 -10.90
C VAL A 52 10.71 8.68 -10.42
N TYR A 53 10.33 8.41 -9.17
CA TYR A 53 9.06 8.87 -8.58
C TYR A 53 8.93 10.40 -8.62
N VAL A 54 10.00 11.11 -8.24
CA VAL A 54 10.05 12.58 -8.25
C VAL A 54 10.03 13.12 -9.67
N ALA A 55 10.87 12.58 -10.56
CA ALA A 55 11.00 13.05 -11.94
C ALA A 55 9.72 12.91 -12.75
N ASN A 56 8.86 11.95 -12.39
CA ASN A 56 7.57 11.70 -13.03
C ASN A 56 6.40 12.40 -12.31
N GLY A 57 6.66 13.23 -11.30
CA GLY A 57 5.64 14.00 -10.61
C GLY A 57 4.64 13.15 -9.81
N CYS A 58 5.00 11.91 -9.43
CA CYS A 58 4.08 11.01 -8.73
C CYS A 58 3.60 11.60 -7.41
N SER A 59 4.45 12.39 -6.72
CA SER A 59 4.10 13.10 -5.49
C SER A 59 2.99 14.13 -5.65
N TYR A 60 2.68 14.56 -6.88
CA TYR A 60 1.59 15.50 -7.09
C TYR A 60 0.24 14.87 -6.80
N CYS A 61 0.03 13.60 -7.16
CA CYS A 61 -1.24 12.91 -6.90
C CYS A 61 -1.17 11.95 -5.70
N HIS A 62 0.01 11.38 -5.44
CA HIS A 62 0.22 10.36 -4.42
C HIS A 62 1.11 10.91 -3.30
N THR A 63 0.49 11.26 -2.19
CA THR A 63 1.18 11.68 -0.98
C THR A 63 1.94 10.51 -0.36
N GLN A 64 3.02 10.81 0.36
CA GLN A 64 3.67 9.87 1.28
C GLN A 64 3.57 10.39 2.71
N GLN A 65 2.36 10.78 3.10
CA GLN A 65 2.08 11.28 4.43
C GLN A 65 0.67 10.89 4.83
N VAL A 66 0.52 9.90 5.69
CA VAL A 66 -0.78 9.53 6.26
C VAL A 66 -1.16 10.59 7.30
N ARG A 67 -2.27 11.28 7.08
CA ARG A 67 -2.74 12.33 8.00
C ARG A 67 -3.47 11.69 9.20
N PRO A 68 -3.54 12.37 10.36
CA PRO A 68 -4.29 11.88 11.52
C PRO A 68 -5.81 12.09 11.34
N LEU A 69 -6.37 11.64 10.23
CA LEU A 69 -7.78 11.77 9.88
C LEU A 69 -8.40 10.38 9.76
N GLY A 70 -9.68 10.25 10.12
CA GLY A 70 -10.39 8.97 10.08
C GLY A 70 -10.35 8.30 8.70
N GLN A 71 -10.52 9.07 7.63
CA GLN A 71 -10.48 8.56 6.25
C GLN A 71 -9.09 8.07 5.79
N ASP A 72 -8.00 8.51 6.44
CA ASP A 72 -6.64 8.14 6.04
C ASP A 72 -6.16 6.86 6.73
N LYS A 73 -6.93 6.32 7.70
CA LYS A 73 -6.59 5.08 8.42
C LYS A 73 -6.39 3.88 7.50
N VAL A 74 -7.07 3.85 6.36
CA VAL A 74 -6.93 2.79 5.34
C VAL A 74 -5.53 2.76 4.68
N PHE A 75 -4.75 3.83 4.85
CA PHE A 75 -3.41 3.96 4.29
C PHE A 75 -2.30 3.61 5.28
N GLY A 76 -2.60 3.56 6.57
CA GLY A 76 -1.63 3.29 7.63
C GLY A 76 -1.92 4.09 8.89
N ARG A 77 -0.92 4.12 9.79
CA ARG A 77 -0.95 5.00 10.97
C ARG A 77 -0.57 6.43 10.55
N PRO A 78 -0.93 7.45 11.34
CA PRO A 78 -0.45 8.80 11.09
C PRO A 78 1.09 8.85 10.99
N SER A 79 1.59 9.60 10.00
CA SER A 79 3.02 9.79 9.81
C SER A 79 3.62 10.62 10.95
N MET A 80 4.85 10.28 11.33
CA MET A 80 5.64 10.98 12.33
C MET A 80 6.89 11.59 11.70
N ALA A 81 7.47 12.62 12.33
CA ALA A 81 8.67 13.29 11.80
C ALA A 81 9.84 12.31 11.53
N GLY A 82 10.02 11.30 12.40
CA GLY A 82 11.07 10.29 12.24
C GLY A 82 10.88 9.36 11.02
N ASP A 83 9.67 9.27 10.46
CA ASP A 83 9.38 8.46 9.26
C ASP A 83 10.12 9.00 8.03
N PHE A 84 10.51 10.28 8.06
CA PHE A 84 11.11 11.00 6.93
C PHE A 84 12.63 11.15 7.02
N LYS A 85 13.30 10.55 8.00
CA LYS A 85 14.75 10.78 8.28
C LYS A 85 15.67 10.66 7.05
N TYR A 86 15.37 9.74 6.15
CA TYR A 86 16.16 9.47 4.94
C TYR A 86 15.47 9.93 3.65
N GLN A 87 14.48 10.82 3.77
CA GLN A 87 13.68 11.31 2.66
C GLN A 87 13.85 12.83 2.54
N THR A 88 14.89 13.28 1.83
CA THR A 88 15.10 14.71 1.58
C THR A 88 15.13 15.00 0.07
N PRO A 89 14.32 15.95 -0.44
CA PRO A 89 13.20 16.59 0.24
C PRO A 89 12.08 15.58 0.57
N GLU A 90 11.28 15.88 1.58
CA GLU A 90 10.18 15.01 2.02
C GLU A 90 9.07 15.00 0.95
N LEU A 91 8.60 13.81 0.57
CA LEU A 91 7.59 13.64 -0.49
C LEU A 91 6.16 13.66 0.08
N LEU A 92 5.87 14.66 0.92
CA LEU A 92 4.57 14.82 1.60
C LEU A 92 3.42 14.99 0.59
N GLY A 93 3.76 15.42 -0.63
CA GLY A 93 2.86 15.64 -1.75
C GLY A 93 2.22 17.03 -1.73
N SER A 94 1.69 17.46 -2.88
CA SER A 94 1.00 18.75 -3.02
C SER A 94 -0.51 18.64 -2.85
N GLU A 95 -1.08 17.51 -3.26
CA GLU A 95 -2.50 17.18 -3.15
C GLU A 95 -2.67 15.65 -3.05
N ARG A 96 -3.86 15.20 -2.61
CA ARG A 96 -4.21 13.78 -2.52
C ARG A 96 -5.33 13.46 -3.49
N THR A 97 -4.96 13.38 -4.77
CA THR A 97 -5.85 12.97 -5.86
C THR A 97 -5.92 11.44 -5.94
N GLY A 98 -4.79 10.76 -5.72
CA GLY A 98 -4.71 9.30 -5.59
C GLY A 98 -4.53 8.83 -4.14
N PRO A 99 -4.55 7.51 -3.88
CA PRO A 99 -4.25 6.94 -2.57
C PRO A 99 -2.86 7.34 -2.05
N ASP A 100 -2.71 7.40 -0.73
CA ASP A 100 -1.38 7.52 -0.12
C ASP A 100 -0.51 6.30 -0.44
N LEU A 101 0.79 6.52 -0.60
CA LEU A 101 1.75 5.46 -0.87
C LEU A 101 2.74 5.18 0.26
N THR A 102 2.63 5.84 1.43
CA THR A 102 3.53 5.60 2.58
C THR A 102 3.64 4.12 2.95
N ASN A 103 2.56 3.36 2.78
CA ASN A 103 2.49 1.94 3.12
C ASN A 103 2.14 1.04 1.93
N ILE A 104 2.43 1.47 0.69
CA ILE A 104 2.03 0.73 -0.52
C ILE A 104 2.74 -0.63 -0.62
N GLY A 105 3.96 -0.77 -0.09
CA GLY A 105 4.69 -2.05 -0.07
C GLY A 105 4.03 -3.12 0.81
N VAL A 106 3.12 -2.73 1.69
CA VAL A 106 2.24 -3.65 2.45
C VAL A 106 0.89 -3.79 1.76
N ARG A 107 0.27 -2.67 1.36
CA ARG A 107 -1.08 -2.64 0.80
C ARG A 107 -1.20 -3.25 -0.60
N GLN A 108 -0.14 -3.15 -1.41
CA GLN A 108 -0.09 -3.71 -2.76
C GLN A 108 1.35 -4.19 -3.08
N PRO A 109 1.75 -5.36 -2.54
CA PRO A 109 3.10 -5.88 -2.67
C PRO A 109 3.41 -6.51 -4.04
N SER A 110 2.39 -6.72 -4.89
CA SER A 110 2.58 -7.39 -6.18
C SER A 110 3.28 -6.47 -7.18
N ALA A 111 4.55 -6.76 -7.47
CA ALA A 111 5.31 -6.07 -8.51
C ALA A 111 4.60 -6.15 -9.87
N VAL A 112 3.97 -7.29 -10.18
CA VAL A 112 3.20 -7.47 -11.42
C VAL A 112 2.01 -6.51 -11.48
N TRP A 113 1.26 -6.38 -10.39
CA TRP A 113 0.16 -5.42 -10.32
C TRP A 113 0.68 -4.00 -10.56
N GLN A 114 1.79 -3.62 -9.91
CA GLN A 114 2.37 -2.30 -10.04
C GLN A 114 2.88 -2.03 -11.47
N TYR A 115 3.46 -3.01 -12.15
CA TYR A 115 3.87 -2.87 -13.55
C TYR A 115 2.67 -2.71 -14.49
N ILE A 116 1.61 -3.50 -14.31
CA ILE A 116 0.38 -3.33 -15.10
C ILE A 116 -0.24 -1.96 -14.83
N HIS A 117 -0.29 -1.54 -13.57
CA HIS A 117 -0.81 -0.24 -13.16
C HIS A 117 -0.01 0.91 -13.80
N LEU A 118 1.32 0.88 -13.75
CA LEU A 118 2.15 1.91 -14.39
C LEU A 118 2.01 1.91 -15.91
N TYR A 119 2.00 0.73 -16.55
CA TYR A 119 1.88 0.63 -17.99
C TYR A 119 0.51 1.10 -18.48
N ASN A 120 -0.58 0.64 -17.85
CA ASN A 120 -1.93 1.09 -18.15
C ASN A 120 -2.84 0.97 -16.90
N PRO A 121 -3.05 2.07 -16.16
CA PRO A 121 -3.78 2.03 -14.88
C PRO A 121 -5.17 1.41 -14.96
N ARG A 122 -5.88 1.62 -16.09
CA ARG A 122 -7.23 1.10 -16.33
C ARG A 122 -7.31 -0.42 -16.49
N ALA A 123 -6.17 -1.08 -16.63
CA ALA A 123 -6.12 -2.54 -16.70
C ALA A 123 -6.38 -3.22 -15.35
N VAL A 124 -6.08 -2.53 -14.24
CA VAL A 124 -6.29 -3.05 -12.87
C VAL A 124 -7.22 -2.20 -12.03
N VAL A 125 -7.43 -0.95 -12.44
CA VAL A 125 -8.37 0.00 -11.81
C VAL A 125 -9.14 0.70 -12.93
N PRO A 126 -10.28 0.14 -13.39
CA PRO A 126 -10.99 0.64 -14.59
C PRO A 126 -11.31 2.14 -14.57
N GLU A 127 -11.64 2.68 -13.39
CA GLU A 127 -11.98 4.09 -13.19
C GLU A 127 -10.76 5.00 -12.92
N SER A 128 -9.54 4.50 -13.12
CA SER A 128 -8.33 5.25 -12.79
C SER A 128 -8.10 6.46 -13.70
N ILE A 129 -7.98 7.64 -13.08
CA ILE A 129 -7.57 8.88 -13.72
C ILE A 129 -6.04 9.03 -13.83
N MET A 130 -5.27 8.08 -13.27
CA MET A 130 -3.81 8.11 -13.35
C MET A 130 -3.36 8.04 -14.82
N PRO A 131 -2.39 8.86 -15.26
CA PRO A 131 -1.84 8.74 -16.60
C PRO A 131 -1.08 7.40 -16.76
N SER A 132 -0.97 6.93 -18.00
CA SER A 132 -0.09 5.80 -18.31
C SER A 132 1.37 6.26 -18.30
N PHE A 133 2.25 5.44 -17.73
CA PHE A 133 3.71 5.62 -17.70
C PHE A 133 4.40 4.57 -18.61
N ASN A 134 3.79 4.29 -19.77
CA ASN A 134 4.29 3.26 -20.70
C ASN A 134 5.73 3.49 -21.18
N TRP A 135 6.26 4.72 -21.11
CA TRP A 135 7.67 5.05 -21.42
C TRP A 135 8.68 4.47 -20.44
N LEU A 136 8.24 3.93 -19.29
CA LEU A 136 9.09 3.18 -18.38
C LEU A 136 9.25 1.70 -18.80
N PHE A 137 8.71 1.32 -19.96
CA PHE A 137 8.70 -0.06 -20.44
C PHE A 137 9.13 -0.13 -21.91
N ASP A 138 9.73 -1.26 -22.27
CA ASP A 138 10.08 -1.57 -23.65
C ASP A 138 9.13 -2.62 -24.23
N VAL A 139 8.80 -2.48 -25.52
CA VAL A 139 8.09 -3.52 -26.29
C VAL A 139 9.12 -4.26 -27.14
N VAL A 140 9.37 -5.51 -26.78
CA VAL A 140 10.38 -6.36 -27.43
C VAL A 140 9.73 -7.57 -28.10
N ALA A 141 10.34 -8.08 -29.17
CA ALA A 141 9.79 -9.26 -29.87
C ALA A 141 9.74 -10.50 -28.95
N ARG A 142 10.73 -10.64 -28.06
CA ARG A 142 10.83 -11.72 -27.07
C ARG A 142 11.51 -11.18 -25.82
N ALA A 143 10.99 -11.54 -24.64
CA ALA A 143 11.60 -11.12 -23.38
C ALA A 143 13.01 -11.71 -23.21
N PRO A 144 13.97 -10.90 -22.69
CA PRO A 144 15.30 -11.39 -22.33
C PRO A 144 15.24 -12.53 -21.31
N VAL A 145 16.28 -13.36 -21.29
CA VAL A 145 16.40 -14.44 -20.30
C VAL A 145 16.41 -13.84 -18.89
N GLY A 146 15.56 -14.38 -18.01
CA GLY A 146 15.44 -13.92 -16.62
C GLY A 146 14.50 -12.73 -16.41
N VAL A 147 13.94 -12.15 -17.47
CA VAL A 147 12.96 -11.06 -17.39
C VAL A 147 11.58 -11.60 -17.73
N ALA A 148 10.68 -11.58 -16.75
CA ALA A 148 9.28 -11.95 -16.99
C ALA A 148 8.56 -10.81 -17.73
N PRO A 149 7.85 -11.09 -18.85
CA PRO A 149 6.96 -10.12 -19.46
C PRO A 149 5.88 -9.64 -18.48
N VAL A 150 5.45 -8.39 -18.64
CA VAL A 150 4.28 -7.87 -17.92
C VAL A 150 3.01 -8.52 -18.52
N PRO A 151 2.23 -9.28 -17.73
CA PRO A 151 1.05 -9.98 -18.23
C PRO A 151 -0.13 -9.01 -18.39
N LEU A 152 -0.16 -8.29 -19.51
CA LEU A 152 -1.23 -7.35 -19.82
C LEU A 152 -2.45 -8.09 -20.38
N PRO A 153 -3.68 -7.69 -19.99
CA PRO A 153 -4.88 -8.16 -20.67
C PRO A 153 -4.83 -7.81 -22.15
N LYS A 154 -5.41 -8.68 -22.99
CA LYS A 154 -5.37 -8.51 -24.46
C LYS A 154 -5.83 -7.14 -24.95
N ALA A 155 -6.80 -6.52 -24.25
CA ALA A 155 -7.30 -5.19 -24.57
C ALA A 155 -6.26 -4.06 -24.39
N TYR A 156 -5.24 -4.29 -23.55
CA TYR A 156 -4.21 -3.31 -23.20
C TYR A 156 -2.81 -3.72 -23.66
N ALA A 157 -2.64 -4.96 -24.12
CA ALA A 157 -1.38 -5.47 -24.65
C ALA A 157 -1.04 -4.84 -26.01
N PRO A 158 0.24 -4.69 -26.36
CA PRO A 158 0.65 -4.23 -27.68
C PRO A 158 0.20 -5.24 -28.76
N ALA A 159 -0.01 -4.74 -29.99
CA ALA A 159 -0.43 -5.59 -31.11
C ALA A 159 0.61 -6.67 -31.47
N GLN A 160 1.90 -6.39 -31.23
CA GLN A 160 3.02 -7.30 -31.46
C GLN A 160 4.06 -7.15 -30.35
N GLY A 161 4.79 -8.23 -30.07
CA GLY A 161 5.81 -8.26 -29.03
C GLY A 161 5.24 -8.41 -27.62
N VAL A 162 6.13 -8.25 -26.64
CA VAL A 162 5.84 -8.34 -25.21
C VAL A 162 6.40 -7.13 -24.49
N VAL A 163 5.72 -6.73 -23.42
CA VAL A 163 6.14 -5.59 -22.59
C VAL A 163 7.09 -6.08 -21.51
N VAL A 164 8.25 -5.42 -21.38
CA VAL A 164 9.22 -5.69 -20.32
C VAL A 164 9.55 -4.39 -19.57
N PRO A 165 9.76 -4.43 -18.24
CA PRO A 165 10.13 -3.24 -17.48
C PRO A 165 11.54 -2.79 -17.85
N THR A 166 11.74 -1.48 -17.95
CA THR A 166 13.09 -0.91 -17.98
C THR A 166 13.68 -0.91 -16.57
N ARG A 167 14.99 -0.67 -16.47
CA ARG A 167 15.67 -0.42 -15.18
C ARG A 167 14.96 0.65 -14.34
N LYS A 168 14.44 1.72 -14.95
CA LYS A 168 13.71 2.77 -14.24
C LYS A 168 12.39 2.27 -13.65
N ALA A 169 11.67 1.41 -14.38
CA ALA A 169 10.47 0.76 -13.84
C ALA A 169 10.83 -0.15 -12.66
N GLU A 170 11.87 -0.98 -12.80
CA GLU A 170 12.33 -1.87 -11.72
C GLU A 170 12.74 -1.09 -10.47
N ALA A 171 13.50 0.00 -10.64
CA ALA A 171 13.92 0.88 -9.56
C ALA A 171 12.70 1.51 -8.87
N LEU A 172 11.75 2.05 -9.64
CA LEU A 172 10.52 2.62 -9.11
C LEU A 172 9.73 1.59 -8.29
N ILE A 173 9.58 0.37 -8.79
CA ILE A 173 8.87 -0.69 -8.04
C ILE A 173 9.64 -1.10 -6.79
N ALA A 174 10.98 -1.18 -6.84
CA ALA A 174 11.78 -1.45 -5.65
C ALA A 174 11.60 -0.37 -4.57
N TYR A 175 11.51 0.89 -4.98
CA TYR A 175 11.19 2.00 -4.08
C TYR A 175 9.77 1.87 -3.49
N LEU A 176 8.74 1.68 -4.32
CA LEU A 176 7.35 1.51 -3.84
C LEU A 176 7.22 0.30 -2.91
N ALA A 177 7.87 -0.82 -3.23
CA ALA A 177 7.90 -2.01 -2.38
C ALA A 177 8.61 -1.77 -1.03
N SER A 178 9.53 -0.81 -0.96
CA SER A 178 10.20 -0.43 0.28
C SER A 178 9.36 0.46 1.20
N LEU A 179 8.30 1.08 0.67
CA LEU A 179 7.39 1.93 1.44
C LEU A 179 6.47 1.07 2.31
N LYS A 180 6.99 0.69 3.48
CA LYS A 180 6.32 -0.11 4.51
C LYS A 180 6.41 0.65 5.82
N GLN A 181 5.28 1.23 6.23
CA GLN A 181 5.25 1.98 7.48
C GLN A 181 5.33 0.98 8.65
N PRO A 182 6.37 1.05 9.50
CA PRO A 182 6.50 0.15 10.62
C PRO A 182 5.42 0.44 11.68
N ALA A 183 4.95 -0.62 12.33
CA ALA A 183 4.08 -0.50 13.49
C ALA A 183 4.80 0.28 14.61
N LEU A 184 4.06 1.14 15.30
CA LEU A 184 4.58 1.88 16.46
C LEU A 184 4.31 1.12 17.74
N SER A 185 5.18 1.33 18.72
CA SER A 185 4.87 1.01 20.10
C SER A 185 3.70 1.87 20.62
N GLU A 186 2.99 1.38 21.62
CA GLU A 186 1.93 2.17 22.29
C GLU A 186 2.47 3.50 22.85
N ALA A 187 3.72 3.51 23.31
CA ALA A 187 4.40 4.71 23.81
C ALA A 187 4.61 5.75 22.69
N ASP A 188 5.01 5.33 21.49
CA ASP A 188 5.22 6.23 20.35
C ASP A 188 3.91 6.78 19.81
N MET A 189 2.84 5.97 19.81
CA MET A 189 1.49 6.42 19.46
C MET A 189 0.97 7.50 20.42
N ALA A 190 1.24 7.35 21.73
CA ALA A 190 0.85 8.34 22.74
C ALA A 190 1.62 9.67 22.60
N MET A 191 2.92 9.60 22.33
CA MET A 191 3.77 10.78 22.09
C MET A 191 3.42 11.51 20.78
N GLY A 192 3.12 10.77 19.71
CA GLY A 192 2.67 11.34 18.43
C GLY A 192 1.33 12.07 18.53
N GLY A 193 0.41 11.58 19.37
CA GLY A 193 -0.87 12.24 19.65
C GLY A 193 -0.71 13.60 20.35
N GLN A 194 0.29 13.74 21.24
CA GLN A 194 0.57 14.98 21.96
C GLN A 194 1.24 16.04 21.08
N ALA A 195 2.12 15.63 20.15
CA ALA A 195 2.79 16.55 19.23
C ALA A 195 1.80 17.21 18.23
N MET A 196 0.76 16.49 17.79
CA MET A 196 -0.26 17.02 16.88
C MET A 196 -1.33 17.86 17.59
N ALA A 197 -1.56 17.64 18.89
CA ALA A 197 -2.46 18.47 19.70
C ALA A 197 -1.91 19.89 19.94
N GLY A 198 -0.59 20.09 19.88
CA GLY A 198 0.04 21.41 20.05
C GLY A 198 -0.11 22.37 18.87
N VAL A 199 -0.55 21.89 17.70
CA VAL A 199 -0.73 22.69 16.47
C VAL A 199 -2.19 23.02 16.19
N ALA A 200 -3.12 22.29 16.81
CA ALA A 200 -4.55 22.57 16.74
C ALA A 200 -4.93 23.52 17.90
N GLY A 201 -5.18 24.79 17.58
CA GLY A 201 -5.94 25.68 18.47
C GLY A 201 -7.30 25.05 18.84
N PRO A 202 -7.93 25.46 19.95
CA PRO A 202 -9.05 24.74 20.53
C PRO A 202 -10.24 24.73 19.57
N VAL A 203 -10.45 23.61 18.88
CA VAL A 203 -11.71 23.32 18.22
C VAL A 203 -12.60 22.66 19.27
N THR A 204 -13.58 23.39 19.74
CA THR A 204 -14.61 22.89 20.65
C THR A 204 -15.48 21.87 19.91
N THR A 205 -15.15 20.58 20.02
CA THR A 205 -16.06 19.49 19.67
C THR A 205 -16.52 18.81 20.95
N GLY A 206 -17.85 18.75 21.12
CA GLY A 206 -18.51 18.21 22.31
C GLY A 206 -18.05 16.81 22.68
N SER A 207 -17.92 16.59 23.99
CA SER A 207 -17.54 15.34 24.63
C SER A 207 -18.44 14.18 24.20
N ALA A 208 -17.89 13.26 23.40
CA ALA A 208 -18.33 11.87 23.41
C ALA A 208 -17.46 11.12 24.43
N SER A 209 -18.12 10.58 25.45
CA SER A 209 -17.51 9.83 26.55
C SER A 209 -16.69 8.64 26.03
N SER A 210 -15.40 8.62 26.37
CA SER A 210 -14.51 7.48 26.14
C SER A 210 -14.79 6.38 27.17
N ALA A 211 -15.45 5.31 26.75
CA ALA A 211 -15.39 4.04 27.47
C ALA A 211 -14.05 3.35 27.19
N PRO A 212 -13.40 2.74 28.18
CA PRO A 212 -12.11 2.08 28.00
C PRO A 212 -12.29 0.87 27.08
N ALA A 213 -11.35 0.69 26.15
CA ALA A 213 -11.24 -0.50 25.32
C ALA A 213 -10.90 -1.70 26.21
N THR A 214 -11.92 -2.39 26.71
CA THR A 214 -11.79 -3.77 27.15
C THR A 214 -11.45 -4.61 25.92
N ALA A 215 -10.40 -5.42 26.05
CA ALA A 215 -10.03 -6.45 25.09
C ALA A 215 -11.29 -7.14 24.58
N ALA A 216 -11.56 -6.97 23.28
CA ALA A 216 -12.74 -7.55 22.65
C ALA A 216 -12.63 -9.07 22.80
N ALA A 217 -13.55 -9.63 23.58
CA ALA A 217 -13.76 -11.05 23.66
C ALA A 217 -14.03 -11.58 22.25
N THR A 218 -13.33 -12.64 21.87
CA THR A 218 -13.58 -13.43 20.67
C THR A 218 -15.08 -13.74 20.58
N PRO A 219 -15.82 -13.20 19.58
CA PRO A 219 -17.14 -13.72 19.31
C PRO A 219 -16.95 -15.18 18.91
N ALA A 220 -17.68 -16.09 19.57
CA ALA A 220 -17.88 -17.44 19.06
C ALA A 220 -18.56 -17.30 17.69
N ALA A 221 -17.78 -17.29 16.61
CA ALA A 221 -18.22 -16.70 15.36
C ALA A 221 -18.75 -17.75 14.39
N GLY A 222 -20.04 -17.65 14.09
CA GLY A 222 -20.51 -17.93 12.74
C GLY A 222 -20.00 -16.84 11.78
N TYR A 223 -19.94 -17.18 10.50
CA TYR A 223 -19.53 -16.29 9.42
C TYR A 223 -20.37 -15.01 9.35
N ASP A 224 -19.72 -13.85 9.27
CA ASP A 224 -20.34 -12.55 9.00
C ASP A 224 -19.97 -12.08 7.58
N ALA A 225 -20.95 -12.07 6.69
CA ALA A 225 -20.73 -11.73 5.29
C ALA A 225 -20.26 -10.29 5.06
N ALA A 226 -20.70 -9.33 5.89
CA ALA A 226 -20.26 -7.94 5.78
C ALA A 226 -18.79 -7.80 6.22
N ARG A 227 -18.41 -8.52 7.29
CA ARG A 227 -17.02 -8.56 7.75
C ARG A 227 -16.10 -9.24 6.73
N GLY A 228 -16.50 -10.40 6.20
CA GLY A 228 -15.75 -11.10 5.15
C GLY A 228 -15.58 -10.26 3.88
N ALA A 229 -16.63 -9.58 3.43
CA ALA A 229 -16.56 -8.68 2.28
C ALA A 229 -15.61 -7.49 2.50
N ALA A 230 -15.63 -6.88 3.69
CA ALA A 230 -14.75 -5.77 4.03
C ALA A 230 -13.28 -6.21 4.07
N LEU A 231 -13.00 -7.37 4.69
CA LEU A 231 -11.65 -7.96 4.72
C LEU A 231 -11.17 -8.32 3.31
N PHE A 232 -12.01 -8.97 2.50
CA PHE A 232 -11.67 -9.28 1.11
C PHE A 232 -11.34 -8.01 0.30
N THR A 233 -12.15 -6.96 0.46
CA THR A 233 -11.92 -5.67 -0.20
C THR A 233 -10.58 -5.06 0.20
N ALA A 234 -10.20 -5.18 1.48
CA ALA A 234 -8.97 -4.64 2.01
C ALA A 234 -7.71 -5.41 1.57
N HIS A 235 -7.80 -6.73 1.36
CA HIS A 235 -6.62 -7.59 1.22
C HIS A 235 -6.51 -8.31 -0.13
N CYS A 236 -7.64 -8.64 -0.77
CA CYS A 236 -7.68 -9.56 -1.91
C CYS A 236 -8.12 -8.87 -3.21
N ALA A 237 -9.09 -7.96 -3.11
CA ALA A 237 -9.77 -7.35 -4.27
C ALA A 237 -8.83 -6.56 -5.19
N ALA A 238 -7.70 -6.09 -4.69
CA ALA A 238 -6.74 -5.35 -5.52
C ALA A 238 -6.20 -6.21 -6.68
N CYS A 239 -6.06 -7.52 -6.49
CA CYS A 239 -5.60 -8.46 -7.52
C CYS A 239 -6.74 -9.33 -8.05
N HIS A 240 -7.61 -9.83 -7.17
CA HIS A 240 -8.71 -10.73 -7.53
C HIS A 240 -9.98 -10.00 -7.99
N GLN A 241 -9.97 -8.67 -7.99
CA GLN A 241 -11.10 -7.79 -8.30
C GLN A 241 -12.27 -7.95 -7.32
N ALA A 242 -13.13 -6.93 -7.24
CA ALA A 242 -14.27 -6.94 -6.32
C ALA A 242 -15.34 -7.99 -6.69
N ASP A 243 -15.38 -8.40 -7.96
CA ASP A 243 -16.28 -9.41 -8.51
C ASP A 243 -15.65 -10.82 -8.57
N GLY A 244 -14.42 -10.99 -8.07
CA GLY A 244 -13.71 -12.25 -8.05
C GLY A 244 -13.25 -12.77 -9.42
N GLU A 245 -13.36 -11.97 -10.49
CA GLU A 245 -12.94 -12.36 -11.85
C GLU A 245 -11.41 -12.35 -12.01
N GLY A 246 -10.70 -11.68 -11.12
CA GLY A 246 -9.26 -11.45 -11.24
C GLY A 246 -8.90 -10.68 -12.51
N LEU A 247 -7.70 -10.91 -13.02
CA LEU A 247 -7.22 -10.31 -14.25
C LEU A 247 -6.67 -11.39 -15.17
N PRO A 248 -7.34 -11.74 -16.27
CA PRO A 248 -6.93 -12.82 -17.16
C PRO A 248 -5.45 -12.72 -17.58
N GLY A 249 -4.68 -13.79 -17.32
CA GLY A 249 -3.23 -13.87 -17.58
C GLY A 249 -2.34 -13.31 -16.46
N ALA A 250 -2.87 -12.50 -15.54
CA ALA A 250 -2.11 -11.91 -14.43
C ALA A 250 -2.55 -12.44 -13.05
N PHE A 251 -3.84 -12.44 -12.75
CA PHE A 251 -4.41 -12.90 -11.47
C PHE A 251 -5.60 -13.83 -11.73
N PRO A 252 -5.63 -15.04 -11.15
CA PRO A 252 -6.68 -16.00 -11.45
C PRO A 252 -8.04 -15.59 -10.87
N PRO A 253 -9.15 -15.99 -11.52
CA PRO A 253 -10.48 -15.82 -10.96
C PRO A 253 -10.65 -16.70 -9.71
N LEU A 254 -11.32 -16.14 -8.71
CA LEU A 254 -11.86 -16.86 -7.55
C LEU A 254 -13.30 -17.33 -7.81
N LYS A 255 -14.03 -16.57 -8.63
CA LYS A 255 -15.35 -16.96 -9.12
C LYS A 255 -15.28 -18.23 -9.97
N GLY A 256 -16.09 -19.23 -9.63
CA GLY A 256 -16.13 -20.51 -10.31
C GLY A 256 -14.85 -21.35 -10.18
N ASN A 257 -13.90 -20.95 -9.32
CA ASN A 257 -12.64 -21.64 -9.17
C ASN A 257 -12.85 -23.01 -8.50
N ALA A 258 -12.21 -24.05 -9.04
CA ALA A 258 -12.35 -25.41 -8.51
C ALA A 258 -11.86 -25.55 -7.07
N ALA A 259 -10.77 -24.88 -6.68
CA ALA A 259 -10.27 -24.94 -5.31
C ALA A 259 -11.18 -24.18 -4.31
N VAL A 260 -11.81 -23.10 -4.77
CA VAL A 260 -12.78 -22.34 -3.96
C VAL A 260 -14.08 -23.12 -3.80
N ASN A 261 -14.50 -23.89 -4.80
CA ASN A 261 -15.71 -24.70 -4.75
C ASN A 261 -15.50 -26.14 -4.26
N ASP A 262 -14.26 -26.53 -3.94
CA ASP A 262 -13.96 -27.87 -3.45
C ASP A 262 -14.62 -28.10 -2.08
N ASP A 263 -15.10 -29.32 -1.88
CA ASP A 263 -15.66 -29.76 -0.59
C ASP A 263 -14.61 -29.70 0.53
N ASP A 264 -13.34 -29.98 0.19
CA ASP A 264 -12.19 -29.81 1.07
C ASP A 264 -11.55 -28.42 0.87
N ALA A 265 -11.71 -27.57 1.88
CA ALA A 265 -11.13 -26.23 1.86
C ALA A 265 -9.60 -26.21 2.10
N GLY A 266 -8.95 -27.35 2.40
CA GLY A 266 -7.54 -27.41 2.78
C GLY A 266 -6.60 -26.71 1.80
N LYS A 267 -6.79 -26.94 0.49
CA LYS A 267 -5.99 -26.26 -0.55
C LYS A 267 -6.24 -24.75 -0.60
N HIS A 268 -7.49 -24.32 -0.40
CA HIS A 268 -7.84 -22.90 -0.41
C HIS A 268 -7.22 -22.19 0.78
N ILE A 269 -7.33 -22.79 1.98
CA ILE A 269 -6.71 -22.28 3.21
C ILE A 269 -5.19 -22.19 3.05
N ASP A 270 -4.54 -23.24 2.54
CA ASP A 270 -3.09 -23.28 2.33
C ASP A 270 -2.59 -22.17 1.40
N VAL A 271 -3.29 -21.94 0.29
CA VAL A 271 -2.97 -20.87 -0.66
C VAL A 271 -3.10 -19.47 -0.03
N VAL A 272 -4.12 -19.23 0.80
CA VAL A 272 -4.26 -17.93 1.49
C VAL A 272 -3.16 -17.73 2.54
N LEU A 273 -2.82 -18.77 3.30
CA LEU A 273 -1.78 -18.68 4.33
C LEU A 273 -0.40 -18.48 3.72
N HIS A 274 -0.05 -19.27 2.70
CA HIS A 274 1.33 -19.43 2.23
C HIS A 274 1.59 -18.78 0.86
N GLY A 275 0.54 -18.24 0.23
CA GLY A 275 0.62 -17.67 -1.10
C GLY A 275 0.75 -18.75 -2.16
N LEU A 276 0.90 -18.31 -3.40
CA LEU A 276 1.02 -19.20 -4.56
C LEU A 276 1.73 -18.47 -5.70
N SER A 277 2.51 -19.18 -6.51
CA SER A 277 3.08 -18.62 -7.74
C SER A 277 3.15 -19.70 -8.82
N ASN A 278 3.27 -19.27 -10.09
CA ASN A 278 3.46 -20.18 -11.24
C ASN A 278 2.42 -21.31 -11.31
N THR A 279 1.15 -20.96 -11.11
CA THR A 279 0.05 -21.93 -11.06
C THR A 279 -0.74 -21.95 -12.37
N LYS A 280 -1.51 -23.02 -12.59
CA LYS A 280 -2.41 -23.16 -13.73
C LYS A 280 -3.85 -23.26 -13.23
N VAL A 281 -4.70 -22.34 -13.68
CA VAL A 281 -6.13 -22.31 -13.35
C VAL A 281 -6.91 -22.29 -14.67
N GLY A 282 -7.84 -23.24 -14.85
CA GLY A 282 -8.69 -23.29 -16.04
C GLY A 282 -7.94 -23.36 -17.38
N GLY A 283 -6.73 -23.95 -17.41
CA GLY A 283 -5.91 -24.00 -18.63
C GLY A 283 -4.93 -22.83 -18.80
N VAL A 284 -5.11 -21.73 -18.06
CA VAL A 284 -4.28 -20.52 -18.14
C VAL A 284 -3.19 -20.54 -17.06
N VAL A 285 -1.97 -20.19 -17.44
CA VAL A 285 -0.83 -20.09 -16.52
C VAL A 285 -0.79 -18.68 -15.93
N TYR A 286 -0.74 -18.60 -14.61
CA TYR A 286 -0.61 -17.37 -13.84
C TYR A 286 0.75 -17.37 -13.16
N SER A 287 1.64 -16.50 -13.64
CA SER A 287 3.03 -16.42 -13.16
C SER A 287 3.19 -15.43 -11.99
N SER A 288 2.19 -14.59 -11.74
CA SER A 288 2.19 -13.65 -10.61
C SER A 288 2.19 -14.39 -9.28
N ALA A 289 2.99 -13.91 -8.34
CA ALA A 289 2.98 -14.40 -6.97
C ALA A 289 1.82 -13.74 -6.18
N MET A 290 0.97 -14.58 -5.60
CA MET A 290 0.09 -14.21 -4.49
C MET A 290 0.93 -14.22 -3.20
N PRO A 291 0.97 -13.12 -2.44
CA PRO A 291 1.71 -13.06 -1.19
C PRO A 291 1.08 -13.99 -0.13
N PRO A 292 1.89 -14.49 0.84
CA PRO A 292 1.36 -15.18 2.00
C PRO A 292 0.69 -14.19 2.96
N PHE A 293 -0.43 -14.59 3.58
CA PHE A 293 -1.13 -13.78 4.58
C PHE A 293 -1.01 -14.32 6.01
N ALA A 294 -0.25 -15.41 6.20
CA ALA A 294 -0.05 -16.01 7.51
C ALA A 294 0.44 -15.00 8.56
N ASP A 295 1.39 -14.14 8.24
CA ASP A 295 1.97 -13.21 9.23
C ASP A 295 1.18 -11.91 9.39
N THR A 296 0.16 -11.68 8.57
CA THR A 296 -0.57 -10.40 8.51
C THR A 296 -2.02 -10.47 8.98
N LEU A 297 -2.64 -11.66 8.93
CA LEU A 297 -4.05 -11.85 9.27
C LEU A 297 -4.24 -12.97 10.29
N GLY A 298 -5.15 -12.75 11.23
CA GLY A 298 -5.56 -13.74 12.23
C GLY A 298 -6.43 -14.84 11.63
N ASP A 299 -6.56 -15.95 12.35
CA ASP A 299 -7.27 -17.15 11.84
C ASP A 299 -8.77 -16.93 11.62
N ALA A 300 -9.40 -16.10 12.46
CA ALA A 300 -10.81 -15.73 12.28
C ALA A 300 -11.01 -14.85 11.04
N GLU A 301 -10.11 -13.89 10.80
CA GLU A 301 -10.17 -13.02 9.62
C GLU A 301 -9.97 -13.82 8.33
N ILE A 302 -9.02 -14.76 8.32
CA ILE A 302 -8.80 -15.66 7.19
C ILE A 302 -10.03 -16.54 6.94
N ALA A 303 -10.64 -17.10 8.00
CA ALA A 303 -11.86 -17.88 7.86
C ALA A 303 -13.00 -17.05 7.23
N ASP A 304 -13.22 -15.81 7.68
CA ASP A 304 -14.25 -14.93 7.11
C ASP A 304 -13.97 -14.54 5.65
N ILE A 305 -12.71 -14.29 5.28
CA ILE A 305 -12.32 -14.02 3.89
C ILE A 305 -12.64 -15.24 3.02
N ILE A 306 -12.21 -16.42 3.45
CA ILE A 306 -12.42 -17.67 2.73
C ILE A 306 -13.92 -17.96 2.59
N ASP A 307 -14.72 -17.77 3.64
CA ASP A 307 -16.16 -17.96 3.58
C ASP A 307 -16.86 -16.97 2.64
N TYR A 308 -16.39 -15.73 2.58
CA TYR A 308 -16.85 -14.76 1.59
C TYR A 308 -16.53 -15.19 0.16
N GLU A 309 -15.30 -15.63 -0.11
CA GLU A 309 -14.91 -16.12 -1.42
C GLU A 309 -15.71 -17.36 -1.83
N ARG A 310 -15.98 -18.27 -0.88
CA ARG A 310 -16.68 -19.55 -1.12
C ARG A 310 -18.20 -19.41 -1.28
N SER A 311 -18.78 -18.31 -0.79
CA SER A 311 -20.22 -18.01 -0.89
C SER A 311 -20.58 -16.92 -1.91
N SER A 312 -19.59 -16.19 -2.44
CA SER A 312 -19.81 -15.09 -3.37
C SER A 312 -19.82 -15.51 -4.83
N TRP A 313 -20.41 -14.67 -5.68
CA TRP A 313 -20.34 -14.77 -7.15
C TRP A 313 -20.83 -16.10 -7.77
N GLY A 314 -21.69 -16.83 -7.04
CA GLY A 314 -22.19 -18.15 -7.46
C GLY A 314 -21.31 -19.33 -7.02
N ASN A 315 -20.28 -19.08 -6.20
CA ASN A 315 -19.55 -20.13 -5.52
C ASN A 315 -20.44 -20.82 -4.47
N HIS A 316 -20.10 -22.07 -4.17
CA HIS A 316 -20.88 -22.98 -3.34
C HIS A 316 -19.99 -23.82 -2.41
N GLY A 317 -18.81 -23.30 -2.06
CA GLY A 317 -17.90 -23.95 -1.13
C GLY A 317 -18.48 -23.98 0.29
N LYS A 318 -18.26 -25.09 1.01
CA LYS A 318 -18.65 -25.21 2.43
C LYS A 318 -17.89 -24.22 3.32
N PRO A 319 -18.52 -23.65 4.37
CA PRO A 319 -17.85 -22.75 5.30
C PRO A 319 -16.64 -23.38 6.01
N VAL A 320 -15.69 -22.52 6.38
CA VAL A 320 -14.44 -22.84 7.06
C VAL A 320 -14.46 -22.27 8.46
N THR A 321 -14.01 -23.07 9.42
CA THR A 321 -13.87 -22.63 10.81
C THR A 321 -12.48 -22.06 11.08
N PRO A 322 -12.34 -21.11 12.03
CA PRO A 322 -11.01 -20.66 12.48
C PRO A 322 -10.11 -21.81 12.94
N GLY A 323 -10.68 -22.88 13.50
CA GLY A 323 -9.94 -24.08 13.91
C GLY A 323 -9.27 -24.83 12.75
N GLN A 324 -9.91 -24.87 11.58
CA GLN A 324 -9.30 -25.43 10.36
C GLN A 324 -8.11 -24.58 9.90
N VAL A 325 -8.21 -23.25 9.99
CA VAL A 325 -7.11 -22.33 9.66
C VAL A 325 -5.93 -22.53 10.63
N VAL A 326 -6.20 -22.64 11.94
CA VAL A 326 -5.16 -22.94 12.95
C VAL A 326 -4.43 -24.24 12.62
N THR A 327 -5.16 -25.30 12.25
CA THR A 327 -4.57 -26.59 11.91
C THR A 327 -3.71 -26.51 10.66
N ALA A 328 -4.20 -25.85 9.59
CA ALA A 328 -3.46 -25.68 8.36
C ALA A 328 -2.17 -24.84 8.56
N ARG A 329 -2.26 -23.78 9.37
CA ARG A 329 -1.11 -22.94 9.73
C ARG A 329 -0.03 -23.70 10.49
N ALA A 330 -0.41 -24.65 11.33
CA ALA A 330 0.53 -25.49 12.06
C ALA A 330 1.18 -26.57 11.18
N ALA A 331 0.49 -27.03 10.13
CA ALA A 331 0.93 -28.13 9.27
C ALA A 331 2.06 -27.77 8.28
N ALA A 332 2.31 -26.48 8.03
CA ALA A 332 3.33 -26.00 7.10
C ALA A 332 4.69 -25.66 7.77
N LYS A 333 4.87 -26.01 9.05
CA LYS A 333 6.15 -25.91 9.77
C LYS A 333 6.93 -27.22 9.77
#